data_AF-A0A8X7RF27-F1
#
_entry.id   AF-A0A8X7RF27-F1
#
_cell.length_a   1.000
_cell.length_b   1.000
_cell.length_c   1.000
_cell.angle_alpha   90.00
_cell.angle_beta   90.00
_cell.angle_gamma   90.00
#
_symmetry.space_group_name_H-M   'P 1'
#
loop_
_entity.id
_entity.type
_entity.pdbx_description
1 polymer ?
#
loop_
_entity_poly.entity_id
_entity_poly.type
_entity_poly.pdbx_seq_one_letter_code
_entity_poly.pdbx_strand_id
1 'polypeptide(L)' 'MSESDHMETFCNKTSGNFTRNSTYHTNLNALLSILSNQSSLDNYYNLTTGLASDTVHGVILGNIDWY' A
#
# COMPACT_ATOMS: atom_id res chain seq x y z
N MET A 1 18.14 -16.28 1.41
CA MET A 1 16.78 -15.74 1.58
C MET A 1 16.04 -16.01 0.28
N SER A 2 14.86 -16.63 0.35
CA SER A 2 14.02 -16.81 -0.85
C SER A 2 13.58 -15.44 -1.33
N GLU A 3 13.89 -15.10 -2.58
CA GLU A 3 13.29 -13.93 -3.23
C GLU A 3 11.81 -14.25 -3.51
N SER A 4 10.92 -13.29 -3.27
CA SER A 4 9.51 -13.45 -3.62
C SER A 4 9.38 -13.39 -5.13
N ASP A 5 8.73 -14.38 -5.74
CA ASP A 5 8.39 -14.29 -7.16
C ASP A 5 7.22 -13.30 -7.32
N HIS A 6 7.43 -12.27 -8.12
CA HIS A 6 6.45 -11.22 -8.33
C HIS A 6 5.38 -11.72 -9.32
N MET A 7 4.17 -11.99 -8.84
CA MET A 7 3.10 -12.55 -9.68
C MET A 7 2.55 -11.54 -10.70
N GLU A 8 2.08 -10.37 -10.25
CA GLU A 8 1.41 -9.38 -11.11
C GLU A 8 1.41 -8.00 -10.45
N THR A 9 1.45 -6.94 -11.27
CA THR A 9 1.27 -5.56 -10.82
C THR A 9 0.27 -4.86 -11.74
N PHE A 10 -0.76 -4.27 -11.13
CA PHE A 10 -1.74 -3.44 -11.82
C PHE A 10 -1.59 -1.97 -11.44
N CYS A 11 -1.45 -1.10 -12.44
CA CYS A 11 -1.46 0.36 -12.27
C CYS A 11 -2.61 0.97 -13.08
N ASN A 12 -3.51 1.72 -12.42
CA ASN A 12 -4.62 2.37 -13.11
C ASN A 12 -4.12 3.57 -13.95
N LYS A 13 -4.09 3.42 -15.27
CA LYS A 13 -3.65 4.46 -16.21
C LYS A 13 -4.61 5.63 -16.34
N THR A 14 -5.89 5.48 -15.99
CA THR A 14 -6.89 6.54 -16.11
C THR A 14 -6.96 7.44 -14.88
N SER A 15 -6.42 7.01 -13.74
CA SER A 15 -6.33 7.79 -12.49
C SER A 15 -5.31 8.94 -12.56
N GLY A 16 -4.52 9.01 -13.63
CA GLY A 16 -3.45 10.01 -13.80
C GLY A 16 -2.23 9.73 -12.92
N ASN A 17 -1.16 10.51 -13.14
CA ASN A 17 0.01 10.50 -12.28
C ASN A 17 -0.14 11.58 -11.20
N PHE A 18 0.27 11.27 -9.97
CA PHE A 18 0.39 12.30 -8.94
C PHE A 18 1.64 13.15 -9.16
N THR A 19 1.59 14.41 -8.72
CA THR A 19 2.76 15.29 -8.75
C THR A 19 3.76 14.88 -7.68
N ARG A 20 5.03 14.69 -8.06
CA ARG A 20 6.11 14.42 -7.11
C ARG A 20 6.19 15.53 -6.06
N ASN A 21 6.41 15.15 -4.81
CA ASN A 21 6.46 16.04 -3.63
C ASN A 21 5.13 16.72 -3.25
N SER A 22 4.00 16.26 -3.79
CA SER A 22 2.68 16.64 -3.29
C SER A 22 2.41 16.07 -1.89
N THR A 23 1.37 16.60 -1.23
CA THR A 23 0.85 16.03 0.02
C THR A 23 0.40 14.58 -0.19
N TYR A 24 -0.30 14.28 -1.30
CA TYR A 24 -0.62 12.91 -1.70
C TYR A 24 0.62 11.99 -1.76
N HIS A 25 1.72 12.45 -2.38
CA HIS A 25 2.96 11.66 -2.45
C HIS A 25 3.52 11.34 -1.05
N THR A 26 3.51 12.31 -0.13
CA THR A 26 3.94 12.09 1.26
C THR A 26 3.02 11.11 1.98
N ASN A 27 1.70 11.25 1.82
CA ASN A 27 0.72 10.36 2.44
C ASN A 27 0.81 8.92 1.91
N LEU A 28 1.05 8.76 0.61
CA LEU A 28 1.28 7.46 -0.04
C LEU A 28 2.54 6.79 0.53
N ASN A 29 3.66 7.52 0.62
CA ASN A 29 4.89 6.97 1.18
C ASN A 29 4.73 6.55 2.64
N ALA A 30 4.06 7.38 3.46
CA ALA A 30 3.76 7.05 4.85
C ALA A 30 2.89 5.78 4.96
N LEU A 31 1.85 5.68 4.13
CA LEU A 31 0.98 4.51 4.09
C LEU A 31 1.77 3.24 3.72
N LEU A 32 2.61 3.29 2.69
CA LEU A 32 3.44 2.15 2.27
C LEU A 32 4.43 1.73 3.36
N SER A 33 5.05 2.67 4.07
CA SER A 33 5.94 2.36 5.20
C SER A 33 5.19 1.68 6.34
N ILE A 34 3.99 2.15 6.69
CA ILE A 34 3.19 1.54 7.77
C ILE A 34 2.74 0.14 7.36
N LEU A 35 2.19 -0.03 6.16
CA LEU A 35 1.75 -1.33 5.66
C LEU A 35 2.90 -2.35 5.62
N SER A 36 4.08 -1.94 5.17
CA SER A 36 5.27 -2.78 5.19
C SER A 36 5.61 -3.26 6.61
N ASN A 37 5.54 -2.37 7.61
CA ASN A 37 5.78 -2.74 9.01
C ASN A 37 4.69 -3.70 9.56
N GLN A 38 3.43 -3.49 9.19
CA GLN A 38 2.30 -4.33 9.64
C GLN A 38 2.26 -5.71 8.95
N SER A 39 2.91 -5.86 7.79
CA SER A 39 2.90 -7.12 7.02
C SER A 39 3.46 -8.34 7.76
N SER A 40 4.26 -8.12 8.80
CA SER A 40 4.82 -9.19 9.64
C SER A 40 3.94 -9.56 10.83
N LEU A 41 2.91 -8.75 11.13
CA LEU A 41 2.09 -8.86 12.33
C LEU A 41 0.69 -9.37 12.02
N ASP A 42 0.13 -8.95 10.89
CA ASP A 42 -1.26 -9.22 10.54
C ASP A 42 -1.39 -9.81 9.13
N ASN A 43 -2.26 -10.81 9.00
CA ASN A 43 -2.66 -11.39 7.70
C ASN A 43 -3.66 -10.50 6.94
N TYR A 44 -4.21 -9.48 7.60
CA TYR A 44 -5.07 -8.47 6.99
C TYR A 44 -4.91 -7.15 7.75
N TYR A 45 -4.59 -6.07 7.04
CA TYR A 45 -4.57 -4.74 7.65
C TYR A 45 -4.95 -3.69 6.61
N ASN A 46 -5.83 -2.76 7.01
CA ASN A 46 -6.24 -1.63 6.19
C ASN A 46 -5.79 -0.31 6.82
N LEU A 47 -5.46 0.66 5.97
CA LEU A 47 -5.03 1.97 6.42
C LEU A 47 -5.54 3.04 5.46
N THR A 48 -5.92 4.18 6.04
CA THR A 48 -6.21 5.41 5.30
C THR A 48 -5.33 6.52 5.85
N THR A 49 -4.65 7.25 4.98
CA THR A 49 -3.84 8.42 5.33
C THR A 49 -4.28 9.64 4.51
N GLY A 50 -4.04 10.84 5.03
CA GLY A 50 -4.40 12.07 4.34
C GLY A 50 -5.86 12.52 4.53
N LEU A 51 -6.20 13.63 3.87
CA LEU A 51 -7.51 14.29 3.94
C LEU A 51 -7.90 14.81 2.56
N ALA A 52 -9.21 14.89 2.29
CA ALA A 52 -9.78 15.41 1.05
C ALA A 52 -9.12 14.80 -0.20
N SER A 53 -8.59 15.62 -1.12
CA SER A 53 -7.95 15.18 -2.37
C SER A 53 -6.62 14.45 -2.18
N ASP A 54 -6.01 14.51 -0.99
CA ASP A 54 -4.74 13.83 -0.68
C ASP A 54 -4.94 12.53 0.10
N THR A 55 -6.18 12.04 0.19
CA THR A 55 -6.51 10.80 0.88
C THR A 55 -5.99 9.59 0.10
N VAL A 56 -5.31 8.68 0.78
CA VAL A 56 -4.78 7.43 0.23
C VAL A 56 -5.34 6.27 1.04
N HIS A 57 -5.85 5.25 0.35
CA HIS A 57 -6.32 4.01 0.95
C HIS A 57 -5.42 2.86 0.53
N GLY A 58 -5.16 1.94 1.45
CA GLY A 58 -4.40 0.73 1.15
C GLY A 58 -4.75 -0.42 2.07
N VAL A 59 -4.45 -1.62 1.58
CA VAL A 59 -4.69 -2.88 2.27
C VAL A 59 -3.53 -3.83 1.98
N ILE A 60 -3.15 -4.61 2.98
CA ILE A 60 -2.29 -5.78 2.81
C ILE A 60 -3.08 -7.04 3.10
N LEU A 61 -2.78 -8.10 2.35
CA LEU A 61 -3.35 -9.42 2.50
C LEU A 61 -2.19 -10.40 2.61
N GLY A 62 -2.07 -11.04 3.77
CA GLY A 62 -1.15 -12.13 4.02
C GLY A 62 -1.80 -13.48 3.73
N ASN A 63 -0.98 -14.52 3.74
CA ASN A 63 -1.50 -15.88 3.60
C ASN A 63 -2.35 -16.24 4.82
N ILE A 64 -3.50 -16.85 4.57
CA ILE A 64 -4.27 -17.50 5.62
C ILE A 64 -3.66 -18.90 5.75
N ASP A 65 -2.94 -19.15 6.84
CA ASP A 65 -2.49 -20.49 7.18
C ASP A 65 -3.73 -21.33 7.50
N TRP A 66 -4.16 -22.14 6.53
CA TRP A 66 -5.16 -23.18 6.74
C TRP A 66 -4.46 -24.37 7.44
N TYR A 67 -4.93 -24.71 8.64
CA TYR A 67 -4.57 -25.97 9.30
C TYR A 67 -5.11 -27.18 8.55
#